data_AF-A0A1X7JR51-F1
#
_entry.id   AF-A0A1X7JR51-F1
#
_cell.length_a   1.000
_cell.length_b   1.000
_cell.length_c   1.000
_cell.angle_alpha   90.00
_cell.angle_beta   90.00
_cell.angle_gamma   90.00
#
_symmetry.space_group_name_H-M   'P 1'
#
loop_
_entity.id
_entity.type
_entity.pdbx_description
1 polymer ?
#
loop_
_entity_poly.entity_id
_entity_poly.type
_entity_poly.pdbx_seq_one_letter_code
_entity_poly.pdbx_strand_id
1 'polypeptide(L)'
;MVRQNRALYVETTIEADIDEVWRLTQTPELHSRWDLRFSLIAPEADRSEGTDSPSRFRYERRLPFHTIRGTGVSLGERTGTGGARTSALVFSTRDPLSPLASGRGYWRYVPNADGSTTFTTGYDYVPFAGRAGALLDRVVLRRVVWWMTAWSFDRLRIWAETGTPPESWPIASVAAFWRADRPKASRCRSRPARAPRDHDAMSDAPASLAGLVQK
;
A
#
# COMPACT_ATOMS: atom_id res chain seq x y z
N MET A 1 20.17 -21.20 5.79
CA MET A 1 19.18 -20.36 6.51
C MET A 1 19.16 -18.98 5.85
N VAL A 2 18.31 -18.77 4.84
CA VAL A 2 18.25 -17.50 4.09
C VAL A 2 17.37 -16.54 4.88
N ARG A 3 17.92 -15.39 5.29
CA ARG A 3 17.23 -14.36 6.08
C ARG A 3 15.88 -13.99 5.49
N GLN A 4 14.81 -14.40 6.16
CA GLN A 4 13.40 -14.07 5.97
C GLN A 4 13.11 -12.66 6.51
N ASN A 5 13.71 -11.62 5.92
CA ASN A 5 13.25 -10.27 6.19
C ASN A 5 13.31 -9.44 4.90
N ARG A 6 12.30 -9.68 4.05
CA ARG A 6 12.14 -9.06 2.73
C ARG A 6 10.90 -8.19 2.65
N ALA A 7 9.88 -8.48 3.44
CA ALA A 7 8.63 -7.75 3.41
C ALA A 7 8.84 -6.27 3.73
N LEU A 8 8.13 -5.42 3.00
CA LEU A 8 8.13 -3.99 3.20
C LEU A 8 7.07 -3.62 4.21
N TYR A 9 7.44 -2.73 5.11
CA TYR A 9 6.56 -2.17 6.13
C TYR A 9 6.52 -0.66 5.99
N VAL A 10 5.32 -0.09 6.03
CA VAL A 10 5.10 1.35 6.14
C VAL A 10 3.99 1.61 7.14
N GLU A 11 4.25 2.51 8.09
CA GLU A 11 3.25 2.98 9.07
C GLU A 11 3.24 4.50 9.11
N THR A 12 2.03 5.06 9.24
CA THR A 12 1.79 6.46 9.53
C THR A 12 0.62 6.60 10.49
N THR A 13 0.63 7.64 11.31
CA THR A 13 -0.57 8.08 12.05
C THR A 13 -1.21 9.21 11.25
N ILE A 14 -2.54 9.20 11.15
CA ILE A 14 -3.34 10.19 10.43
C ILE A 14 -4.31 10.80 11.42
N GLU A 15 -4.32 12.12 11.56
CA GLU A 15 -5.28 12.87 12.39
C GLU A 15 -6.67 12.91 11.72
N ALA A 16 -7.24 11.74 11.46
CA ALA A 16 -8.58 11.52 10.93
C ALA A 16 -9.15 10.21 11.49
N ASP A 17 -10.47 10.14 11.57
CA ASP A 17 -11.15 8.93 12.03
C ASP A 17 -10.98 7.77 11.04
N ILE A 18 -11.23 6.56 11.54
CA ILE A 18 -11.02 5.33 10.77
C ILE A 18 -11.96 5.21 9.57
N ASP A 19 -13.15 5.82 9.61
CA ASP A 19 -14.10 5.77 8.50
C ASP A 19 -13.61 6.61 7.33
N GLU A 20 -13.06 7.79 7.59
CA GLU A 20 -12.47 8.63 6.57
C GLU A 20 -11.23 7.97 5.95
N VAL A 21 -10.30 7.47 6.78
CA VAL A 21 -9.11 6.78 6.27
C VAL A 21 -9.51 5.54 5.47
N TRP A 22 -10.51 4.77 5.93
CA TRP A 22 -11.05 3.62 5.19
C TRP A 22 -11.65 4.05 3.84
N ARG A 23 -12.45 5.11 3.80
CA ARG A 23 -13.06 5.62 2.56
C ARG A 23 -12.00 6.04 1.54
N LEU A 24 -11.02 6.85 1.96
CA LEU A 24 -9.96 7.35 1.07
C LEU A 24 -9.06 6.23 0.50
N THR A 25 -8.97 5.11 1.21
CA THR A 25 -8.09 3.99 0.85
C THR A 25 -8.84 2.86 0.12
N GLN A 26 -10.10 2.59 0.46
CA GLN A 26 -10.88 1.50 -0.14
C GLN A 26 -11.77 1.93 -1.32
N THR A 27 -11.98 3.23 -1.55
CA THR A 27 -12.69 3.72 -2.75
C THR A 27 -11.70 3.89 -3.92
N PRO A 28 -11.83 3.11 -5.01
CA PRO A 28 -10.84 3.08 -6.11
C PRO A 28 -10.52 4.45 -6.73
N GLU A 29 -11.55 5.29 -6.91
CA GLU A 29 -11.45 6.61 -7.51
C GLU A 29 -10.72 7.59 -6.59
N LEU A 30 -10.74 7.37 -5.28
CA LEU A 30 -10.01 8.17 -4.29
C LEU A 30 -8.59 7.64 -4.11
N HIS A 31 -8.44 6.31 -4.08
CA HIS A 31 -7.16 5.63 -3.91
C HIS A 31 -6.15 6.04 -4.99
N SER A 32 -6.55 5.96 -6.26
CA SER A 32 -5.68 6.30 -7.39
C SER A 32 -5.15 7.75 -7.39
N ARG A 33 -5.78 8.67 -6.64
CA ARG A 33 -5.36 10.07 -6.58
C ARG A 33 -4.08 10.28 -5.77
N TRP A 34 -3.91 9.53 -4.68
CA TRP A 34 -2.78 9.72 -3.75
C TRP A 34 -1.66 8.70 -3.93
N ASP A 35 -1.97 7.49 -4.39
CA ASP A 35 -1.01 6.38 -4.45
C ASP A 35 -0.12 6.40 -5.70
N LEU A 36 1.11 6.90 -5.53
CA LEU A 36 2.34 6.20 -5.96
C LEU A 36 2.18 5.14 -7.03
N ARG A 37 1.77 3.97 -6.56
CA ARG A 37 1.93 2.67 -7.18
C ARG A 37 0.91 2.45 -8.29
N PHE A 38 -0.23 3.14 -8.26
CA PHE A 38 -1.36 2.92 -9.15
C PHE A 38 -1.79 4.21 -9.84
N SER A 39 -1.99 4.15 -11.15
CA SER A 39 -2.61 5.23 -11.94
C SER A 39 -4.12 5.03 -12.13
N LEU A 40 -4.58 3.78 -12.01
CA LEU A 40 -5.99 3.41 -12.10
C LEU A 40 -6.20 2.15 -11.26
N ILE A 41 -7.32 2.07 -10.56
CA ILE A 41 -7.85 0.85 -9.97
C ILE A 41 -9.30 0.75 -10.43
N ALA A 42 -9.68 -0.35 -11.07
CA ALA A 42 -11.01 -0.56 -11.61
C ALA A 42 -11.55 -1.91 -11.09
N PRO A 43 -12.67 -1.92 -10.35
CA PRO A 43 -13.34 -3.16 -9.97
C PRO A 43 -13.72 -3.98 -11.21
N GLU A 44 -13.58 -5.30 -11.15
CA GLU A 44 -14.17 -6.17 -12.15
C GLU A 44 -15.66 -6.37 -11.86
N ALA A 45 -16.48 -6.42 -12.91
CA ALA A 45 -17.95 -6.41 -12.80
C ALA A 45 -18.55 -7.63 -12.08
N ASP A 46 -17.73 -8.61 -11.72
CA ASP A 46 -18.15 -9.81 -11.00
C ASP A 46 -18.34 -9.47 -9.51
N ARG A 47 -19.46 -8.79 -9.23
CA ARG A 47 -19.95 -8.48 -7.88
C ARG A 47 -20.26 -9.79 -7.15
N SER A 48 -19.30 -10.28 -6.38
CA SER A 48 -19.66 -11.06 -5.18
C SER A 48 -20.21 -10.07 -4.16
N GLU A 49 -21.52 -10.11 -3.94
CA GLU A 49 -22.24 -9.20 -3.05
C GLU A 49 -21.91 -9.52 -1.58
N GLY A 50 -21.08 -8.68 -0.97
CA GLY A 50 -20.79 -8.69 0.47
C GLY A 50 -19.56 -7.84 0.80
N THR A 51 -19.65 -7.01 1.83
CA THR A 51 -18.53 -6.16 2.30
C THR A 51 -17.30 -6.98 2.67
N ASP A 52 -17.50 -8.23 3.10
CA ASP A 52 -16.45 -9.19 3.50
C ASP A 52 -16.22 -10.29 2.42
N SER A 53 -16.55 -10.03 1.15
CA SER A 53 -16.27 -10.95 0.05
C SER A 53 -15.05 -10.49 -0.77
N PRO A 54 -14.21 -11.41 -1.24
CA PRO A 54 -13.10 -11.07 -2.13
C PRO A 54 -13.60 -10.38 -3.41
N SER A 55 -13.08 -9.19 -3.68
CA SER A 55 -13.38 -8.41 -4.88
C SER A 55 -12.18 -8.44 -5.83
N ARG A 56 -12.44 -8.74 -7.11
CA ARG A 56 -11.41 -8.67 -8.16
C ARG A 56 -11.29 -7.24 -8.68
N PHE A 57 -10.08 -6.82 -8.97
CA PHE A 57 -9.80 -5.53 -9.58
C PHE A 57 -8.70 -5.64 -10.63
N ARG A 58 -8.76 -4.71 -11.59
CA ARG A 58 -7.67 -4.41 -12.51
C ARG A 58 -6.97 -3.15 -12.07
N TYR A 59 -5.66 -3.10 -12.23
CA TYR A 59 -4.89 -1.90 -11.97
C TYR A 59 -4.01 -1.55 -13.17
N GLU A 60 -3.76 -0.25 -13.32
CA GLU A 60 -2.78 0.26 -14.26
C GLU A 60 -1.73 1.08 -13.53
N ARG A 61 -0.50 1.06 -14.03
CA ARG A 61 0.53 2.02 -13.70
C ARG A 61 1.10 2.61 -14.99
N ARG A 62 0.81 3.89 -15.20
CA ARG A 62 1.31 4.65 -16.34
C ARG A 62 2.75 5.09 -16.08
N LEU A 63 3.62 4.75 -17.02
CA LEU A 63 4.99 5.23 -17.17
C LEU A 63 5.06 6.10 -18.43
N PRO A 64 6.10 6.95 -18.60
CA PRO A 64 6.18 7.87 -19.74
C PRO A 64 6.03 7.22 -21.13
N PHE A 65 6.40 5.94 -21.28
CA PHE A 65 6.35 5.22 -22.56
C PHE A 65 5.68 3.85 -22.51
N HIS A 66 5.11 3.48 -21.36
CA HIS A 66 4.55 2.14 -21.15
C HIS A 66 3.45 2.18 -20.09
N THR A 67 2.44 1.33 -20.22
CA THR A 67 1.43 1.17 -19.17
C THR A 67 1.46 -0.26 -18.67
N ILE A 68 1.92 -0.42 -17.43
CA ILE A 68 1.88 -1.71 -16.75
C ILE A 68 0.42 -1.99 -16.39
N ARG A 69 -0.08 -3.15 -16.79
CA ARG A 69 -1.42 -3.63 -16.43
C ARG A 69 -1.32 -4.88 -15.59
N GLY A 70 -2.13 -4.97 -14.55
CA GLY A 70 -2.22 -6.17 -13.74
C GLY A 70 -3.62 -6.37 -13.18
N THR A 71 -3.79 -7.50 -12.52
CA THR A 71 -5.02 -7.86 -11.84
C THR A 71 -4.73 -8.22 -10.39
N GLY A 72 -5.74 -8.11 -9.54
CA GLY A 72 -5.64 -8.45 -8.15
C GLY A 72 -6.97 -8.83 -7.54
N VAL A 73 -6.89 -9.37 -6.34
CA VAL A 73 -8.02 -9.66 -5.48
C VAL A 73 -7.77 -8.90 -4.19
N SER A 74 -8.78 -8.20 -3.69
CA SER A 74 -8.76 -7.54 -2.38
C SER A 74 -9.93 -8.02 -1.53
N LEU A 75 -9.70 -8.18 -0.24
CA LEU A 75 -10.70 -8.51 0.76
C LEU A 75 -10.58 -7.52 1.90
N GLY A 76 -11.54 -6.61 2.00
CA GLY A 76 -11.69 -5.71 3.14
C GLY A 76 -12.48 -6.41 4.24
N GLU A 77 -12.00 -6.34 5.47
CA GLU A 77 -12.68 -6.83 6.67
C GLU A 77 -12.85 -5.67 7.63
N ARG A 78 -14.11 -5.35 7.95
CA ARG A 78 -14.44 -4.21 8.83
C ARG A 78 -14.58 -4.61 10.30
N THR A 79 -14.48 -5.89 10.62
CA THR A 79 -14.76 -6.48 11.93
C THR A 79 -13.47 -7.00 12.61
N GLY A 80 -12.57 -6.09 12.96
CA GLY A 80 -11.38 -6.40 13.77
C GLY A 80 -11.59 -6.16 15.27
N THR A 81 -10.76 -6.81 16.10
CA THR A 81 -10.73 -6.59 17.56
C THR A 81 -10.49 -5.12 17.89
N GLY A 82 -11.27 -4.55 18.82
CA GLY A 82 -11.09 -3.17 19.27
C GLY A 82 -11.45 -2.11 18.22
N GLY A 83 -12.28 -2.45 17.23
CA GLY A 83 -12.68 -1.53 16.15
C GLY A 83 -11.65 -1.38 15.03
N ALA A 84 -10.57 -2.18 15.07
CA ALA A 84 -9.60 -2.23 13.99
C ALA A 84 -10.24 -2.76 12.69
N ARG A 85 -9.65 -2.38 11.55
CA ARG A 85 -10.04 -2.90 10.23
C ARG A 85 -8.81 -3.43 9.50
N THR A 86 -9.03 -4.36 8.59
CA THR A 86 -7.97 -4.93 7.75
C THR A 86 -8.41 -4.98 6.30
N SER A 87 -7.46 -4.84 5.37
CA SER A 87 -7.71 -5.09 3.95
C SER A 87 -6.56 -5.91 3.41
N ALA A 88 -6.83 -7.16 3.06
CA ALA A 88 -5.87 -8.08 2.46
C ALA A 88 -5.93 -7.94 0.94
N LEU A 89 -4.78 -8.00 0.26
CA LEU A 89 -4.74 -7.98 -1.19
C LEU A 89 -3.64 -8.88 -1.75
N VAL A 90 -3.93 -9.48 -2.90
CA VAL A 90 -2.96 -10.17 -3.76
C VAL A 90 -3.06 -9.59 -5.14
N PHE A 91 -1.93 -9.47 -5.82
CA PHE A 91 -1.88 -8.96 -7.19
C PHE A 91 -0.83 -9.69 -8.01
N SER A 92 -1.03 -9.69 -9.32
CA SER A 92 0.00 -10.08 -10.28
C SER A 92 -0.11 -9.31 -11.58
N THR A 93 0.94 -9.42 -12.38
CA THR A 93 0.97 -8.92 -13.74
C THR A 93 1.81 -9.85 -14.61
N ARG A 94 1.43 -9.93 -15.89
CA ARG A 94 2.21 -10.64 -16.92
C ARG A 94 3.07 -9.68 -17.73
N ASP A 95 3.09 -8.40 -17.36
CA ASP A 95 3.84 -7.38 -18.06
C ASP A 95 5.35 -7.55 -17.82
N PRO A 96 6.16 -7.80 -18.86
CA PRO A 96 7.59 -8.05 -18.72
C PRO A 96 8.38 -6.81 -18.27
N LEU A 97 7.81 -5.60 -18.42
CA LEU A 97 8.43 -4.37 -17.97
C LEU A 97 8.04 -4.02 -16.51
N SER A 98 7.15 -4.81 -15.90
CA SER A 98 6.87 -4.68 -14.47
C SER A 98 8.05 -5.19 -13.64
N PRO A 99 8.55 -4.38 -12.68
CA PRO A 99 9.56 -4.85 -11.73
C PRO A 99 9.02 -5.91 -10.76
N LEU A 100 7.69 -5.99 -10.60
CA LEU A 100 7.00 -6.92 -9.70
C LEU A 100 6.17 -7.91 -10.52
N ALA A 101 6.41 -9.21 -10.34
CA ALA A 101 5.66 -10.28 -11.00
C ALA A 101 4.32 -10.54 -10.28
N SER A 102 4.40 -10.72 -8.97
CA SER A 102 3.26 -10.89 -8.08
C SER A 102 3.59 -10.38 -6.69
N GLY A 103 2.57 -10.05 -5.93
CA GLY A 103 2.72 -9.62 -4.55
C GLY A 103 1.49 -9.87 -3.73
N ARG A 104 1.70 -9.87 -2.42
CA ARG A 104 0.65 -9.97 -1.41
C ARG A 104 0.92 -8.97 -0.31
N GLY A 105 -0.14 -8.38 0.21
CA GLY A 105 -0.02 -7.41 1.27
C GLY A 105 -1.30 -7.27 2.05
N TYR A 106 -1.20 -6.55 3.14
CA TYR A 106 -2.35 -6.15 3.91
C TYR A 106 -2.20 -4.70 4.32
N TRP A 107 -3.34 -4.10 4.58
CA TRP A 107 -3.52 -2.83 5.26
C TRP A 107 -4.20 -3.09 6.59
N ARG A 108 -3.79 -2.33 7.60
CA ARG A 108 -4.37 -2.35 8.93
C ARG A 108 -4.66 -0.92 9.35
N TYR A 109 -5.83 -0.75 9.96
CA TYR A 109 -6.32 0.51 10.48
C TYR A 109 -6.63 0.29 11.95
N VAL A 110 -5.93 0.99 12.83
CA VAL A 110 -6.13 0.91 14.27
C VAL A 110 -6.58 2.29 14.76
N PRO A 111 -7.80 2.43 15.30
CA PRO A 111 -8.23 3.69 15.90
C PRO A 111 -7.46 3.93 17.20
N ASN A 112 -7.01 5.15 17.42
CA ASN A 112 -6.33 5.59 18.64
C ASN A 112 -7.31 6.32 19.56
N ALA A 113 -6.95 6.42 20.85
CA ALA A 113 -7.81 7.05 21.86
C ALA A 113 -8.02 8.57 21.65
N ASP A 114 -7.12 9.22 20.91
CA ASP A 114 -7.20 10.64 20.55
C ASP A 114 -8.06 10.91 19.29
N GLY A 115 -8.67 9.87 18.71
CA GLY A 115 -9.48 9.95 17.49
C GLY A 115 -8.68 9.83 16.19
N SER A 116 -7.34 9.79 16.26
CA SER A 116 -6.49 9.53 15.09
C SER A 116 -6.51 8.06 14.68
N THR A 117 -6.05 7.76 13.47
CA THR A 117 -5.94 6.38 12.97
C THR A 117 -4.49 6.04 12.65
N THR A 118 -4.00 4.93 13.21
CA THR A 118 -2.74 4.33 12.78
C THR A 118 -2.99 3.48 11.55
N PHE A 119 -2.41 3.88 10.43
CA PHE A 119 -2.50 3.19 9.14
C PHE A 119 -1.19 2.52 8.79
N THR A 120 -1.25 1.20 8.61
CA THR A 120 -0.07 0.36 8.41
C THR A 120 -0.25 -0.54 7.20
N THR A 121 0.82 -0.78 6.46
CA THR A 121 0.90 -1.84 5.47
C THR A 121 2.12 -2.73 5.68
N GLY A 122 1.89 -4.03 5.55
CA GLY A 122 2.94 -5.01 5.33
C GLY A 122 2.70 -5.70 3.99
N TYR A 123 3.72 -5.79 3.14
CA TYR A 123 3.60 -6.53 1.88
C TYR A 123 4.92 -7.14 1.44
N ASP A 124 4.82 -8.26 0.75
CA ASP A 124 5.95 -8.89 0.09
C ASP A 124 5.60 -9.17 -1.38
N TYR A 125 6.63 -9.18 -2.22
CA TYR A 125 6.48 -9.38 -3.64
C TYR A 125 7.66 -10.17 -4.22
N VAL A 126 7.36 -10.83 -5.33
CA VAL A 126 8.33 -11.54 -6.15
C VAL A 126 8.76 -10.58 -7.28
N PRO A 127 10.04 -10.17 -7.33
CA PRO A 127 10.53 -9.35 -8.43
C PRO A 127 10.61 -10.16 -9.72
N PHE A 128 10.48 -9.49 -10.86
CA PHE A 128 10.79 -10.09 -12.16
C PHE A 128 12.32 -10.17 -12.34
N ALA A 129 12.82 -11.23 -12.98
CA ALA A 129 14.22 -11.54 -13.31
C ALA A 129 15.04 -12.34 -12.26
N GLY A 130 15.88 -13.25 -12.81
CA GLY A 130 16.72 -14.23 -12.10
C GLY A 130 17.78 -13.64 -11.15
N ARG A 131 18.90 -14.34 -10.92
CA ARG A 131 19.86 -13.98 -9.84
C ARG A 131 20.34 -12.52 -9.84
N ALA A 132 20.54 -11.91 -11.00
CA ALA A 132 20.91 -10.49 -11.13
C ALA A 132 19.73 -9.54 -10.78
N GLY A 133 18.51 -9.88 -11.21
CA GLY A 133 17.29 -9.16 -10.85
C GLY A 133 17.02 -9.19 -9.34
N ALA A 134 17.28 -10.33 -8.70
CA ALA A 134 17.17 -10.47 -7.25
C ALA A 134 18.15 -9.58 -6.46
N LEU A 135 19.33 -9.28 -7.02
CA LEU A 135 20.29 -8.35 -6.43
C LEU A 135 19.85 -6.90 -6.62
N LEU A 136 19.44 -6.54 -7.84
CA LEU A 136 18.91 -5.21 -8.14
C LEU A 136 17.67 -4.88 -7.29
N ASP A 137 16.79 -5.87 -7.11
CA ASP A 137 15.63 -5.76 -6.24
C ASP A 137 16.03 -5.40 -4.81
N ARG A 138 17.01 -6.13 -4.28
CA ARG A 138 17.49 -5.96 -2.91
C ARG A 138 18.16 -4.61 -2.67
N VAL A 139 18.91 -4.10 -3.64
CA VAL A 139 19.72 -2.88 -3.47
C VAL A 139 18.91 -1.63 -3.82
N VAL A 140 18.05 -1.70 -4.83
CA VAL A 140 17.39 -0.53 -5.43
C VAL A 140 15.86 -0.65 -5.34
N LEU A 141 15.25 -1.66 -5.96
CA LEU A 141 13.79 -1.65 -6.17
C LEU A 141 13.03 -1.62 -4.85
N ARG A 142 13.38 -2.45 -3.87
CA ARG A 142 12.70 -2.44 -2.56
C ARG A 142 12.77 -1.09 -1.86
N ARG A 143 13.89 -0.37 -1.97
CA ARG A 143 14.05 0.97 -1.39
C ARG A 143 13.17 1.99 -2.10
N VAL A 144 13.11 1.93 -3.43
CA VAL A 144 12.27 2.81 -4.26
C VAL A 144 10.79 2.52 -3.99
N VAL A 145 10.39 1.26 -3.93
CA VAL A 145 9.01 0.82 -3.70
C VAL A 145 8.55 1.17 -2.28
N TRP A 146 9.43 1.01 -1.28
CA TRP A 146 9.19 1.52 0.07
C TRP A 146 9.01 3.03 0.08
N TRP A 147 9.92 3.78 -0.54
CA TRP A 147 9.86 5.24 -0.59
C TRP A 147 8.59 5.74 -1.28
N MET A 148 8.18 5.12 -2.41
CA MET A 148 6.94 5.46 -3.11
C MET A 148 5.73 5.22 -2.22
N THR A 149 5.71 4.11 -1.46
CA THR A 149 4.62 3.79 -0.53
C THR A 149 4.55 4.79 0.61
N ALA A 150 5.68 5.04 1.27
CA ALA A 150 5.78 6.00 2.38
C ALA A 150 5.42 7.43 1.94
N TRP A 151 5.90 7.88 0.79
CA TRP A 151 5.53 9.21 0.27
C TRP A 151 4.03 9.29 -0.05
N SER A 152 3.44 8.22 -0.58
CA SER A 152 2.01 8.15 -0.85
C SER A 152 1.18 8.17 0.43
N PHE A 153 1.65 7.50 1.49
CA PHE A 153 1.02 7.53 2.81
C PHE A 153 1.03 8.93 3.41
N ASP A 154 2.14 9.66 3.33
CA ASP A 154 2.18 11.05 3.81
C ASP A 154 1.31 11.99 2.95
N ARG A 155 1.19 11.73 1.64
CA ARG A 155 0.28 12.48 0.76
C ARG A 155 -1.19 12.21 1.09
N LEU A 156 -1.55 10.95 1.38
CA LEU A 156 -2.86 10.58 1.92
C LEU A 156 -3.11 11.27 3.25
N ARG A 157 -2.14 11.24 4.17
CA ARG A 157 -2.22 11.89 5.47
C ARG A 157 -2.54 13.37 5.33
N ILE A 158 -1.78 14.11 4.51
CA ILE A 158 -2.04 15.53 4.25
C ILE A 158 -3.46 15.76 3.73
N TRP A 159 -3.93 14.90 2.81
CA TRP A 159 -5.27 15.04 2.27
C TRP A 159 -6.36 14.80 3.33
N ALA A 160 -6.22 13.74 4.12
CA ALA A 160 -7.17 13.40 5.19
C ALA A 160 -7.22 14.46 6.30
N GLU A 161 -6.07 15.02 6.69
CA GLU A 161 -5.98 15.97 7.81
C GLU A 161 -6.34 17.40 7.43
N THR A 162 -6.05 17.81 6.19
CA THR A 162 -6.16 19.23 5.79
C THR A 162 -7.19 19.48 4.68
N GLY A 163 -7.71 18.43 4.06
CA GLY A 163 -8.53 18.53 2.86
C GLY A 163 -7.77 18.93 1.59
N THR A 164 -6.45 19.18 1.68
CA THR A 164 -5.62 19.55 0.51
C THR A 164 -5.61 18.39 -0.49
N PRO A 165 -6.14 18.57 -1.71
CA PRO A 165 -6.28 17.48 -2.64
C PRO A 165 -4.90 16.95 -3.06
N PRO A 166 -4.73 15.63 -3.27
CA PRO A 166 -3.44 15.04 -3.62
C PRO A 166 -2.80 15.68 -4.84
N GLU A 167 -3.59 16.17 -5.80
CA GLU A 167 -3.15 16.81 -7.04
C GLU A 167 -2.34 18.10 -6.79
N SER A 168 -2.48 18.72 -5.61
CA SER A 168 -1.64 19.85 -5.17
C SER A 168 -0.19 19.43 -4.93
N TRP A 169 0.04 18.12 -4.79
CA TRP A 169 1.34 17.52 -4.55
C TRP A 169 1.70 16.53 -5.66
N PRO A 170 2.00 16.99 -6.90
CA PRO A 170 2.53 16.11 -7.93
C PRO A 170 3.91 15.56 -7.50
N ILE A 171 4.39 14.51 -8.18
CA ILE A 171 5.71 13.90 -7.90
C ILE A 171 6.84 14.95 -7.93
N ALA A 172 6.74 15.97 -8.79
CA ALA A 172 7.68 17.09 -8.85
C ALA A 172 7.85 17.83 -7.51
N SER A 173 6.85 17.78 -6.62
CA SER A 173 6.90 18.39 -5.27
C SER A 173 7.97 17.79 -4.37
N VAL A 174 8.53 16.62 -4.71
CA VAL A 174 9.68 16.05 -4.01
C VAL A 174 10.88 17.01 -4.03
N ALA A 175 11.03 17.79 -5.11
CA ALA A 175 12.07 18.80 -5.26
C ALA A 175 11.77 20.10 -4.51
N ALA A 176 10.55 20.32 -4.03
CA ALA A 176 10.13 21.53 -3.32
C ALA A 176 10.62 21.54 -1.86
N PHE A 177 11.92 21.31 -1.61
CA PHE A 177 12.45 21.07 -0.26
C PHE A 177 12.19 22.23 0.74
N TRP A 178 11.94 23.44 0.25
CA TRP A 178 11.55 24.62 1.03
C TRP A 178 10.11 24.58 1.56
N ARG A 179 9.22 23.79 0.94
CA ARG A 179 7.84 23.59 1.41
C ARG A 179 7.83 22.59 2.56
N ALA A 180 7.56 23.06 3.76
CA ALA A 180 7.51 22.22 4.95
C ALA A 180 6.30 21.25 4.94
N ASP A 181 5.21 21.66 4.31
CA ASP A 181 3.93 20.99 4.16
C ASP A 181 3.90 19.91 3.06
N ARG A 182 4.93 19.81 2.22
CA ARG A 182 4.99 18.78 1.17
C ARG A 182 5.01 17.36 1.75
N PRO A 183 4.59 16.34 0.97
CA PRO A 183 4.72 14.96 1.38
C PRO A 183 6.19 14.51 1.47
N LYS A 184 6.52 13.74 2.51
CA LYS A 184 7.87 13.24 2.84
C LYS A 184 7.79 11.79 3.33
N ALA A 185 8.43 10.88 2.60
CA ALA A 185 8.55 9.47 3.00
C ALA A 185 9.17 9.29 4.40
N SER A 186 10.03 10.20 4.83
CA SER A 186 10.68 10.17 6.15
C SER A 186 9.72 10.39 7.34
N ARG A 187 8.47 10.83 7.09
CA ARG A 187 7.45 10.93 8.13
C ARG A 187 6.81 9.57 8.45
N CYS A 188 6.96 8.58 7.57
CA CYS A 188 6.48 7.23 7.81
C CYS A 188 7.57 6.37 8.44
N ARG A 189 7.15 5.35 9.18
CA ARG A 189 8.06 4.38 9.79
C ARG A 189 8.24 3.18 8.87
N SER A 190 9.47 2.67 8.79
CA SER A 190 9.81 1.46 8.05
C SER A 190 9.69 0.17 8.87
N ARG A 191 9.21 0.28 10.12
CA ARG A 191 9.04 -0.81 11.08
C ARG A 191 8.07 -0.40 12.19
N PRO A 192 7.39 -1.33 12.87
CA PRO A 192 6.53 -0.99 13.99
C PRO A 192 7.33 -0.32 15.11
N ALA A 193 6.72 0.67 15.78
CA ALA A 193 7.40 1.47 16.80
C ALA A 193 7.97 0.65 17.98
N ARG A 194 7.37 -0.50 18.31
CA ARG A 194 7.74 -1.36 19.46
C ARG A 194 8.26 -2.75 19.09
N ALA A 195 8.61 -2.98 17.81
CA ALA A 195 9.02 -4.31 17.35
C ALA A 195 10.55 -4.52 17.40
N PRO A 196 11.02 -5.78 17.57
CA PRO A 196 12.42 -6.17 17.40
C PRO A 196 13.01 -5.75 16.05
N ARG A 197 14.35 -5.65 15.97
CA ARG A 197 15.04 -5.24 14.74
C ARG A 197 14.87 -6.23 13.58
N ASP A 198 14.59 -7.48 13.89
CA ASP A 198 14.38 -8.58 12.95
C ASP A 198 12.91 -8.88 12.67
N HIS A 199 11.98 -8.02 13.14
CA HIS A 199 10.54 -8.15 12.88
C HIS A 199 10.26 -8.29 11.39
N ASP A 200 9.47 -9.31 11.04
CA ASP A 200 8.98 -9.53 9.70
C ASP A 200 7.58 -8.91 9.59
N ALA A 201 7.42 -7.96 8.66
CA ALA A 201 6.15 -7.27 8.40
C ALA A 201 4.99 -8.24 8.08
N MET A 202 5.28 -9.43 7.55
CA MET A 202 4.26 -10.43 7.24
C MET A 202 3.83 -11.27 8.45
N SER A 203 4.56 -11.23 9.58
CA SER A 203 4.13 -11.89 10.82
C SER A 203 2.85 -11.28 11.39
N ASP A 204 2.57 -10.04 11.02
CA ASP A 204 1.37 -9.30 11.39
C ASP A 204 0.23 -9.48 10.37
N ALA A 205 0.37 -10.32 9.33
CA ALA A 205 -0.68 -10.44 8.31
C ALA A 205 -1.98 -11.05 8.88
N PRO A 206 -3.16 -10.54 8.48
CA PRO A 206 -4.43 -11.14 8.89
C PRO A 206 -4.62 -12.53 8.25
N ALA A 207 -5.38 -13.40 8.91
CA ALA A 207 -5.66 -14.76 8.42
C ALA A 207 -6.32 -14.76 7.03
N SER A 208 -7.11 -13.72 6.73
CA SER A 208 -7.74 -13.50 5.42
C SER A 208 -6.74 -13.40 4.27
N LEU A 209 -5.52 -12.93 4.51
CA LEU A 209 -4.49 -12.88 3.47
C LEU A 209 -4.00 -14.29 3.08
N ALA A 210 -4.00 -15.25 4.00
CA ALA A 210 -3.58 -16.62 3.70
C ALA A 210 -4.60 -17.36 2.82
N GLY A 211 -5.89 -17.02 2.94
CA GLY A 211 -6.96 -17.58 2.13
C GLY A 211 -7.17 -16.90 0.77
N LEU A 212 -6.53 -15.76 0.53
CA LEU A 212 -6.71 -14.98 -0.68
C LEU A 212 -5.85 -15.55 -1.82
N VAL A 213 -6.50 -16.08 -2.86
CA VAL A 213 -5.82 -16.66 -4.02
C VAL A 213 -6.34 -16.00 -5.29
N GLN A 214 -5.43 -15.62 -6.18
CA GLN A 214 -5.75 -15.21 -7.53
C GLN A 214 -6.04 -16.48 -8.34
N LYS A 215 -7.33 -16.86 -8.44
CA LYS A 215 -7.79 -17.93 -9.34
C LYS A 215 -7.70 -17.47 -10.79
#